data_AF-A0A969IF51-F1
#
_entry.id   AF-A0A969IF51-F1
#
_cell.length_a   1.000
_cell.length_b   1.000
_cell.length_c   1.000
_cell.angle_alpha   90.00
_cell.angle_beta   90.00
_cell.angle_gamma   90.00
#
_symmetry.space_group_name_H-M   'P 1'
#
loop_
_entity.id
_entity.type
_entity.pdbx_description
1 polymer ?
#
loop_
_entity_poly.entity_id
_entity_poly.type
_entity_poly.pdbx_seq_one_letter_code
_entity_poly.pdbx_strand_id
1 'polypeptide(L)'
;MHYLRDPKAEERLSANNFERLLGMLSRFGPQPWLTSDKRAGYLEAWSPPGALTGMLNWYRASPLLVPHPGEEVDAGKVMKLDPAQFRVRMPHLVIWGMNDQALLPVSRATLGEYCDELTVREISDADHWVVHQRTDEVIGLLRDFLER
;
A
#
# COMPACT_ATOMS: atom_id res chain seq x y z
N MET A 1 10.03 -4.77 5.10
CA MET A 1 10.79 -4.90 3.83
C MET A 1 11.58 -6.21 3.79
N HIS A 2 12.51 -6.47 4.73
CA HIS A 2 13.29 -7.72 4.81
C HIS A 2 12.48 -9.02 4.73
N TYR A 3 11.41 -9.12 5.52
CA TYR A 3 10.54 -10.30 5.54
C TYR A 3 9.97 -10.67 4.16
N LEU A 4 9.64 -9.67 3.34
CA LEU A 4 9.04 -9.84 2.02
C LEU A 4 10.09 -10.00 0.90
N ARG A 5 11.36 -9.70 1.19
CA ARG A 5 12.48 -9.96 0.26
C ARG A 5 13.08 -11.36 0.45
N ASP A 6 12.90 -11.94 1.63
CA ASP A 6 13.45 -13.24 1.99
C ASP A 6 13.12 -14.33 0.95
N PRO A 7 14.09 -15.16 0.52
CA PRO A 7 13.85 -16.25 -0.43
C PRO A 7 12.80 -17.28 0.03
N LYS A 8 12.50 -17.37 1.33
CA LYS A 8 11.46 -18.24 1.88
C LYS A 8 10.13 -17.52 2.12
N ALA A 9 9.95 -16.29 1.63
CA ALA A 9 8.72 -15.53 1.82
C ALA A 9 7.51 -16.24 1.19
N GLU A 10 7.62 -16.80 -0.01
CA GLU A 10 6.55 -17.55 -0.69
C GLU A 10 6.06 -18.74 0.14
N GLU A 11 6.99 -19.52 0.70
CA GLU A 11 6.68 -20.68 1.55
C GLU A 11 5.88 -20.25 2.77
N ARG A 12 6.34 -19.21 3.48
CA ARG A 12 5.68 -18.70 4.68
C ARG A 12 4.32 -18.09 4.40
N LEU A 13 4.18 -17.40 3.28
CA LEU A 13 2.96 -16.66 2.92
C LEU A 13 1.89 -17.57 2.30
N SER A 14 2.27 -18.68 1.66
CA SER A 14 1.33 -19.68 1.13
C SER A 14 0.90 -20.73 2.17
N ALA A 15 1.67 -20.91 3.25
CA ALA A 15 1.36 -21.86 4.31
C ALA A 15 -0.06 -21.70 4.89
N ASN A 16 -0.63 -22.82 5.36
CA ASN A 16 -1.96 -22.90 5.98
C ASN A 16 -3.06 -22.24 5.14
N ASN A 17 -3.03 -22.45 3.82
CA ASN A 17 -3.98 -21.83 2.89
C ASN A 17 -3.96 -20.28 2.98
N PHE A 18 -2.77 -19.70 2.89
CA PHE A 18 -2.51 -18.26 2.92
C PHE A 18 -2.99 -17.54 4.19
N GLU A 19 -3.06 -18.25 5.33
CA GLU A 19 -3.52 -17.72 6.62
C GLU A 19 -2.84 -16.40 6.98
N ARG A 20 -1.51 -16.31 6.77
CA ARG A 20 -0.76 -15.09 7.07
C ARG A 20 -1.13 -13.92 6.18
N LEU A 21 -1.32 -14.13 4.87
CA LEU A 21 -1.73 -13.05 3.96
C LEU A 21 -3.14 -12.57 4.28
N LEU A 22 -4.07 -13.49 4.56
CA LEU A 22 -5.40 -13.12 5.04
C LEU A 22 -5.34 -12.32 6.35
N GLY A 23 -4.48 -12.74 7.28
CA GLY A 23 -4.25 -12.01 8.53
C GLY A 23 -3.67 -10.60 8.32
N MET A 24 -2.95 -10.35 7.22
CA MET A 24 -2.50 -9.00 6.88
C MET A 24 -3.66 -8.10 6.46
N LEU A 25 -4.70 -8.65 5.79
CA LEU A 25 -5.88 -7.88 5.41
C LEU A 25 -6.69 -7.43 6.64
N SER A 26 -6.77 -8.25 7.68
CA SER A 26 -7.49 -7.94 8.92
C SER A 26 -6.62 -7.34 10.04
N ARG A 27 -5.36 -7.00 9.76
CA ARG A 27 -4.41 -6.53 10.78
C ARG A 27 -4.86 -5.26 11.51
N PHE A 28 -5.61 -4.39 10.84
CA PHE A 28 -6.00 -3.07 11.37
C PHE A 28 -7.34 -3.08 12.12
N GLY A 29 -7.93 -4.27 12.33
CA GLY A 29 -9.19 -4.44 13.03
C GLY A 29 -10.16 -5.34 12.26
N PRO A 30 -11.40 -5.49 12.76
CA PRO A 30 -12.44 -6.19 12.02
C PRO A 30 -12.64 -5.57 10.64
N GLN A 31 -12.68 -6.40 9.59
CA GLN A 31 -12.88 -5.97 8.21
C GLN A 31 -14.15 -6.60 7.63
N PRO A 32 -15.35 -6.02 7.87
CA PRO A 32 -16.61 -6.56 7.35
C PRO A 32 -16.66 -6.69 5.82
N TRP A 33 -15.88 -5.87 5.11
CA TRP A 33 -15.76 -5.93 3.65
C TRP A 33 -15.07 -7.20 3.15
N LEU A 34 -14.28 -7.88 3.99
CA LEU A 34 -13.62 -9.15 3.67
C LEU A 34 -14.60 -10.31 3.85
N THR A 35 -15.67 -10.30 3.04
CA THR A 35 -16.68 -11.36 3.01
C THR A 35 -16.08 -12.70 2.58
N SER A 36 -16.84 -13.79 2.70
CA SER A 36 -16.45 -15.12 2.19
C SER A 36 -16.02 -15.07 0.73
N ASP A 37 -16.75 -14.31 -0.09
CA ASP A 37 -16.54 -14.25 -1.53
C ASP A 37 -15.30 -13.43 -1.88
N LYS A 38 -15.07 -12.31 -1.16
CA LYS A 38 -13.83 -11.54 -1.31
C LYS A 38 -12.62 -12.34 -0.85
N ARG A 39 -12.74 -13.05 0.28
CA ARG A 39 -11.70 -13.96 0.75
C ARG A 39 -11.40 -15.04 -0.28
N ALA A 40 -12.41 -15.66 -0.87
CA ALA A 40 -12.24 -16.66 -1.93
C ALA A 40 -11.51 -16.06 -3.15
N GLY A 41 -11.89 -14.85 -3.58
CA GLY A 41 -11.21 -14.15 -4.68
C GLY A 41 -9.73 -13.84 -4.42
N TYR A 42 -9.37 -13.44 -3.19
CA TYR A 42 -7.96 -13.27 -2.82
C TYR A 42 -7.19 -14.60 -2.87
N LEU A 43 -7.77 -15.68 -2.32
CA LEU A 43 -7.16 -17.00 -2.36
C LEU A 43 -6.97 -17.48 -3.81
N GLU A 44 -7.98 -17.30 -4.65
CA GLU A 44 -7.91 -17.60 -6.08
C GLU A 44 -6.80 -16.80 -6.77
N ALA A 45 -6.67 -15.50 -6.47
CA ALA A 45 -5.62 -14.66 -7.06
C ALA A 45 -4.20 -15.04 -6.61
N TRP A 46 -4.03 -15.55 -5.39
CA TRP A 46 -2.73 -15.91 -4.82
C TRP A 46 -2.29 -17.34 -5.12
N SER A 47 -3.22 -18.23 -5.46
CA SER A 47 -2.97 -19.67 -5.65
C SER A 47 -2.18 -20.06 -6.91
N PRO A 48 -2.30 -19.37 -8.05
CA PRO A 48 -1.56 -19.75 -9.25
C PRO A 48 -0.04 -19.76 -9.03
N PRO A 49 0.68 -20.75 -9.60
CA PRO A 49 2.13 -20.78 -9.55
C PRO A 49 2.74 -19.45 -10.03
N GLY A 50 3.63 -18.87 -9.23
CA GLY A 50 4.29 -17.60 -9.53
C GLY A 50 3.51 -16.34 -9.13
N ALA A 51 2.25 -16.43 -8.70
CA ALA A 51 1.48 -15.26 -8.25
C ALA A 51 2.16 -14.54 -7.07
N LEU A 52 2.50 -15.29 -6.01
CA LEU A 52 3.25 -14.74 -4.87
C LEU A 52 4.63 -14.22 -5.28
N THR A 53 5.32 -14.89 -6.20
CA THR A 53 6.61 -14.40 -6.72
C THR A 53 6.44 -13.05 -7.41
N GLY A 54 5.41 -12.89 -8.25
CA GLY A 54 5.07 -11.60 -8.87
C GLY A 54 4.79 -10.51 -7.85
N MET A 55 4.02 -10.82 -6.80
CA MET A 55 3.75 -9.88 -5.70
C MET A 55 5.02 -9.50 -4.94
N LEU A 56 5.85 -10.47 -4.57
CA LEU A 56 7.07 -10.26 -3.79
C LEU A 56 8.17 -9.57 -4.59
N ASN A 57 8.16 -9.69 -5.92
CA ASN A 57 9.12 -9.02 -6.78
C ASN A 57 9.06 -7.49 -6.67
N TRP A 58 7.91 -6.89 -6.33
CA TRP A 58 7.85 -5.46 -5.99
C TRP A 58 8.76 -5.09 -4.82
N TYR A 59 8.83 -5.96 -3.82
CA TYR A 59 9.72 -5.74 -2.67
C TYR A 59 11.17 -6.02 -3.03
N ARG A 60 11.44 -7.11 -3.76
CA ARG A 60 12.81 -7.52 -4.15
C ARG A 60 13.47 -6.54 -5.12
N ALA A 61 12.70 -5.98 -6.05
CA ALA A 61 13.18 -5.02 -7.03
C ALA A 61 13.30 -3.60 -6.47
N SER A 62 12.70 -3.32 -5.32
CA SER A 62 12.79 -1.99 -4.71
C SER A 62 14.25 -1.67 -4.33
N PRO A 63 14.82 -0.55 -4.81
CA PRO A 63 16.18 -0.13 -4.46
C PRO A 63 16.26 0.49 -3.06
N LEU A 64 15.11 0.64 -2.36
CA LEU A 64 15.08 1.22 -1.03
C LEU A 64 15.80 0.31 -0.04
N LEU A 65 16.72 0.91 0.71
CA LEU A 65 17.40 0.28 1.83
C LEU A 65 16.71 0.71 3.12
N VAL A 66 16.21 -0.27 3.87
CA VAL A 66 15.59 -0.04 5.18
C VAL A 66 16.46 -0.76 6.21
N PRO A 67 17.26 -0.06 7.02
CA PRO A 67 18.09 -0.69 8.05
C PRO A 67 17.23 -1.46 9.05
N HIS A 68 17.81 -2.50 9.65
CA HIS A 68 17.31 -3.03 10.92
C HIS A 68 17.47 -2.00 12.04
N PRO A 69 16.67 -2.07 13.12
CA PRO A 69 16.87 -1.21 14.28
C PRO A 69 18.31 -1.33 14.81
N GLY A 70 19.04 -0.22 14.86
CA GLY A 70 20.44 -0.17 15.30
C GLY A 70 21.48 -0.53 14.23
N GLU A 71 21.06 -0.86 13.01
CA GLU A 71 21.97 -1.07 11.87
C GLU A 71 22.31 0.26 11.21
N GLU A 72 23.60 0.54 11.05
CA GLU A 72 24.07 1.66 10.25
C GLU A 72 24.10 1.29 8.77
N VAL A 73 23.57 2.17 7.93
CA VAL A 73 23.63 2.01 6.47
C VAL A 73 24.63 3.03 5.94
N ASP A 74 25.55 2.55 5.12
CA ASP A 74 26.43 3.41 4.34
C ASP A 74 25.60 4.37 3.48
N ALA A 75 25.67 5.66 3.80
CA ALA A 75 24.93 6.71 3.09
C ALA A 75 25.26 6.75 1.59
N GLY A 76 26.44 6.24 1.17
CA GLY A 76 26.81 6.08 -0.23
C GLY A 76 25.99 5.01 -0.97
N LYS A 77 25.37 4.06 -0.26
CA LYS A 77 24.49 3.01 -0.82
C LYS A 77 23.03 3.41 -0.85
N VAL A 78 22.64 4.44 -0.09
CA VAL A 78 21.27 4.95 -0.12
C VAL A 78 21.05 5.68 -1.43
N MET A 79 20.01 5.27 -2.16
CA MET A 79 19.63 5.91 -3.42
C MET A 79 19.34 7.40 -3.18
N LYS A 80 20.05 8.27 -3.90
CA LYS A 80 19.79 9.70 -3.91
C LYS A 80 18.65 9.97 -4.89
N LEU A 81 17.51 10.41 -4.36
CA LEU A 81 16.36 10.80 -5.14
C LEU A 81 16.41 12.32 -5.36
N ASP A 82 16.31 12.77 -6.60
CA ASP A 82 16.12 14.18 -6.93
C ASP A 82 14.62 14.51 -6.90
N PRO A 83 14.13 15.32 -5.95
CA PRO A 83 12.71 15.67 -5.87
C PRO A 83 12.13 16.24 -7.17
N ALA A 84 12.94 16.93 -7.98
CA ALA A 84 12.48 17.50 -9.24
C ALA A 84 12.03 16.44 -10.26
N GLN A 85 12.55 15.21 -10.16
CA GLN A 85 12.15 14.09 -11.02
C GLN A 85 10.77 13.51 -10.65
N PHE A 86 10.25 13.82 -9.47
CA PHE A 86 8.99 13.30 -8.94
C PHE A 86 7.85 14.33 -8.99
N ARG A 87 8.05 15.47 -9.68
CA ARG A 87 7.04 16.52 -9.77
C ARG A 87 5.85 16.08 -10.64
N VAL A 88 4.67 16.01 -10.03
CA VAL A 88 3.38 15.74 -10.66
C VAL A 88 2.78 17.07 -11.15
N ARG A 89 2.72 17.24 -12.48
CA ARG A 89 2.31 18.50 -13.12
C ARG A 89 0.81 18.60 -13.44
N MET A 90 0.12 17.47 -13.52
CA MET A 90 -1.32 17.41 -13.75
C MET A 90 -2.09 17.57 -12.42
N PRO A 91 -3.39 17.90 -12.47
CA PRO A 91 -4.25 17.79 -11.29
C PRO A 91 -4.12 16.42 -10.62
N HIS A 92 -3.94 16.40 -9.31
CA HIS A 92 -3.73 15.19 -8.53
C HIS A 92 -4.71 15.11 -7.36
N LEU A 93 -5.46 14.00 -7.28
CA LEU A 93 -6.35 13.69 -6.16
C LEU A 93 -5.73 12.61 -5.28
N VAL A 94 -5.66 12.89 -3.98
CA VAL A 94 -5.32 11.89 -2.94
C VAL A 94 -6.55 11.69 -2.05
N ILE A 95 -7.00 10.44 -1.93
CA ILE A 95 -8.05 10.03 -0.99
C ILE A 95 -7.39 9.21 0.12
N TRP A 96 -7.62 9.56 1.39
CA TRP A 96 -6.87 9.01 2.52
C TRP A 96 -7.77 8.60 3.69
N GLY A 97 -7.62 7.38 4.19
CA GLY A 97 -8.26 6.93 5.43
C GLY A 97 -7.47 7.38 6.66
N MET A 98 -8.09 8.13 7.57
CA MET A 98 -7.38 8.72 8.71
C MET A 98 -7.03 7.72 9.83
N ASN A 99 -7.59 6.52 9.80
CA ASN A 99 -7.22 5.41 10.68
C ASN A 99 -6.19 4.46 10.06
N ASP A 100 -5.55 4.83 8.93
CA ASP A 100 -4.52 4.01 8.30
C ASP A 100 -3.31 3.84 9.25
N GLN A 101 -3.00 2.58 9.57
CA GLN A 101 -1.86 2.20 10.41
C GLN A 101 -0.68 1.62 9.61
N ALA A 102 -0.85 1.39 8.30
CA ALA A 102 0.22 1.03 7.38
C ALA A 102 0.95 2.27 6.87
N LEU A 103 0.19 3.28 6.44
CA LEU A 103 0.67 4.58 5.99
C LEU A 103 0.05 5.65 6.87
N LEU A 104 0.80 6.11 7.87
CA LEU A 104 0.35 7.16 8.78
C LEU A 104 0.15 8.49 8.02
N PRO A 105 -0.72 9.41 8.49
CA PRO A 105 -0.93 10.72 7.85
C PRO A 105 0.34 11.55 7.63
N VAL A 106 1.38 11.36 8.45
CA VAL A 106 2.69 12.01 8.25
C VAL A 106 3.32 11.66 6.90
N SER A 107 3.04 10.48 6.35
CA SER A 107 3.56 10.03 5.05
C SER A 107 3.10 10.89 3.87
N ARG A 108 2.01 11.66 4.02
CA ARG A 108 1.50 12.56 2.98
C ARG A 108 1.76 14.05 3.23
N ALA A 109 2.33 14.41 4.37
CA ALA A 109 2.43 15.81 4.81
C ALA A 109 3.16 16.71 3.81
N THR A 110 4.10 16.15 3.05
CA THR A 110 4.91 16.88 2.06
C THR A 110 4.48 16.66 0.61
N LEU A 111 3.38 15.94 0.33
CA LEU A 111 2.96 15.66 -1.06
C LEU A 111 2.70 16.94 -1.88
N GLY A 112 2.27 18.02 -1.23
CA GLY A 112 2.08 19.32 -1.88
C GLY A 112 3.39 19.91 -2.45
N GLU A 113 4.55 19.51 -1.93
CA GLU A 113 5.86 19.91 -2.46
C GLU A 113 6.19 19.23 -3.79
N TYR A 114 5.46 18.17 -4.15
CA TYR A 114 5.66 17.39 -5.37
C TYR A 114 4.56 17.59 -6.40
N CYS A 115 3.50 18.34 -6.09
CA CYS A 115 2.34 18.49 -6.97
C CYS A 115 2.12 19.96 -7.33
N ASP A 116 1.88 20.25 -8.61
CA ASP A 116 1.47 21.60 -9.04
C ASP A 116 0.03 21.92 -8.61
N GLU A 117 -0.85 20.92 -8.61
CA GLU A 117 -2.24 21.04 -8.16
C GLU A 117 -2.66 19.77 -7.39
N LEU A 118 -2.65 19.86 -6.06
CA LEU A 118 -3.04 18.76 -5.17
C LEU A 118 -4.41 19.03 -4.54
N THR A 119 -5.34 18.08 -4.72
CA THR A 119 -6.56 17.96 -3.92
C THR A 119 -6.41 16.78 -2.98
N VAL A 120 -6.64 17.01 -1.68
CA VAL A 120 -6.70 15.93 -0.67
C VAL A 120 -8.12 15.78 -0.15
N ARG A 121 -8.56 14.53 -0.01
CA ARG A 121 -9.82 14.13 0.60
C ARG A 121 -9.55 13.11 1.68
N GLU A 122 -9.98 13.43 2.89
CA GLU A 122 -9.74 12.63 4.08
C GLU A 122 -11.04 11.97 4.51
N ILE A 123 -11.00 10.68 4.81
CA ILE A 123 -12.15 9.93 5.32
C ILE A 123 -11.81 9.49 6.75
N SER A 124 -12.50 10.11 7.71
CA SER A 124 -12.14 10.05 9.14
C SER A 124 -12.26 8.65 9.75
N ASP A 125 -13.16 7.82 9.20
CA ASP A 125 -13.56 6.53 9.75
C ASP A 125 -13.19 5.36 8.80
N ALA A 126 -12.10 5.53 8.04
CA ALA A 126 -11.51 4.51 7.18
C ALA A 126 -10.01 4.32 7.48
N ASP A 127 -9.52 3.11 7.26
CA ASP A 127 -8.12 2.70 7.38
C ASP A 127 -7.44 2.54 6.02
N HIS A 128 -6.39 1.72 5.97
CA HIS A 128 -5.65 1.39 4.76
C HIS A 128 -6.51 0.87 3.60
N TRP A 129 -7.63 0.22 3.91
CA TRP A 129 -8.55 -0.40 2.95
C TRP A 129 -9.70 0.53 2.58
N VAL A 130 -9.45 1.84 2.50
CA VAL A 130 -10.45 2.89 2.23
C VAL A 130 -11.36 2.58 1.03
N VAL A 131 -10.82 2.00 -0.04
CA VAL A 131 -11.59 1.60 -1.23
C VAL A 131 -12.65 0.52 -0.92
N HIS A 132 -12.37 -0.37 0.04
CA HIS A 132 -13.32 -1.39 0.47
C HIS A 132 -14.30 -0.89 1.55
N GLN A 133 -13.84 -0.01 2.43
CA GLN A 133 -14.64 0.50 3.55
C GLN A 133 -15.61 1.61 3.15
N ARG A 134 -15.23 2.42 2.15
CA ARG A 134 -15.93 3.63 1.73
C ARG A 134 -16.10 3.68 0.21
N THR A 135 -16.42 2.53 -0.40
CA THR A 135 -16.53 2.34 -1.85
C THR A 135 -17.32 3.45 -2.55
N ASP A 136 -18.54 3.75 -2.09
CA ASP A 136 -19.41 4.73 -2.75
C ASP A 136 -18.89 6.17 -2.63
N GLU A 137 -18.34 6.53 -1.47
CA GLU A 137 -17.71 7.83 -1.25
C GLU A 137 -16.46 8.00 -2.13
N VAL A 138 -15.60 6.98 -2.19
CA VAL A 138 -14.42 6.96 -3.06
C VAL A 138 -14.83 7.12 -4.53
N ILE A 139 -15.85 6.38 -4.99
CA ILE A 139 -16.37 6.49 -6.37
C ILE A 139 -16.91 7.90 -6.64
N GLY A 140 -17.66 8.49 -5.70
CA GLY A 140 -18.17 9.86 -5.83
C GLY A 140 -17.04 10.87 -5.98
N LEU A 141 -16.03 10.82 -5.09
CA LEU A 141 -14.86 11.68 -5.15
C LEU A 141 -14.08 11.56 -6.46
N LEU A 142 -13.97 10.34 -6.99
CA LEU A 142 -13.32 10.10 -8.29
C LEU A 142 -14.13 10.71 -9.45
N ARG A 143 -15.45 10.56 -9.45
CA ARG A 143 -16.32 11.16 -10.49
C ARG A 143 -16.24 12.67 -10.48
N ASP A 144 -16.43 13.29 -9.31
CA ASP A 144 -16.34 14.74 -9.13
C ASP A 144 -15.00 15.31 -9.61
N PHE A 145 -13.92 14.55 -9.43
CA PHE A 145 -12.59 14.96 -9.87
C PHE A 145 -12.38 14.80 -11.38
N LEU A 146 -12.92 13.75 -12.00
CA LEU A 146 -12.79 13.50 -13.44
C LEU A 146 -13.71 14.38 -14.30
N GLU A 147 -14.77 14.93 -13.73
CA GLU A 147 -15.72 15.83 -14.42
C GLU A 147 -15.35 17.32 -14.34
N ARG A 148 -14.23 17.65 -13.68
CA ARG A 148 -13.73 19.03 -13.54
C ARG A 148 -13.14 19.63 -14.82
#